data_AF-A0A7H0VEZ7-F1
#
_entry.id   AF-A0A7H0VEZ7-F1
#
_cell.length_a   1.000
_cell.length_b   1.000
_cell.length_c   1.000
_cell.angle_alpha   90.00
_cell.angle_beta   90.00
_cell.angle_gamma   90.00
#
_symmetry.space_group_name_H-M   'P 1'
#
loop_
_entity.id
_entity.type
_entity.pdbx_description
1 polymer ?
#
loop_
_entity_poly.entity_id
_entity_poly.type
_entity_poly.pdbx_seq_one_letter_code
_entity_poly.pdbx_strand_id
1 'polypeptide(L)'
;MHKFYLTLCSSFIALGMYAQSSATFDLNNIECGLSPNGGLFQDDNYWGDFKIKNAQGKAVLFAGHLWLAGFTNDTLRTAVQEYQLYNDPDYSQTDFRFGPIANDYSSVDYQNTYGKVWKMSKSMIDHHIQHSQDPGYSPLTEILEWPAHGDTSNGEAWLLAPFADLNGNKVYEPLSGEYPIIRGDQSLYCIFNDEARYNPRSDLSSLGVEVHLELYGFDPTALVLAENAVFLNYKIINRSNRDIDSLYAGQWYDSDLGFSFDDICGSDSSLALSYTYNADSLDEGIFGFGFNPPAVGFSMLQGSVAGAMYYNNIGNFMGPIETTDPQIQQHWLNYLNNRWQNGKALHIENPSGLYDPANGDGYEPVSSNPVTNWAFEDSHNWYCSPLETTDKRQLLNHEMVKLESGDSLCFDMMINYARDFMDMNPWAAVSKLKFEQQSLATFWSNQNFRCQTGPILSLEKPNTSLNLKVYPNPVQNIVKLDWENSTELKYQILNSQGQAILKGQLSSSKQQIELNSLSQGVYFLLVENAQGLTQSIKLLKS
;
A
#
# COMPACT_ATOMS: atom_id res chain seq x y z
N MET A 1 62.42 12.59 -41.78
CA MET A 1 60.98 12.88 -41.63
C MET A 1 60.33 11.73 -40.87
N HIS A 2 60.01 11.94 -39.60
CA HIS A 2 59.36 10.96 -38.72
C HIS A 2 57.88 10.80 -39.11
N LYS A 3 57.44 9.55 -39.33
CA LYS A 3 56.02 9.20 -39.48
C LYS A 3 55.46 8.87 -38.10
N PHE A 4 54.59 9.74 -37.59
CA PHE A 4 53.76 9.46 -36.42
C PHE A 4 52.67 8.46 -36.79
N TYR A 5 52.61 7.33 -36.08
CA TYR A 5 51.44 6.46 -36.04
C TYR A 5 50.53 6.96 -34.93
N LEU A 6 49.33 7.42 -35.28
CA LEU A 6 48.28 7.77 -34.33
C LEU A 6 47.40 6.52 -34.15
N THR A 7 47.54 5.84 -33.02
CA THR A 7 46.64 4.75 -32.63
C THR A 7 45.40 5.37 -32.01
N LEU A 8 44.25 5.27 -32.68
CA LEU A 8 42.96 5.67 -32.14
C LEU A 8 42.50 4.61 -31.13
N CYS A 9 42.67 4.86 -29.83
CA CYS A 9 41.95 4.11 -28.79
C CYS A 9 40.51 4.65 -28.73
N SER A 10 39.58 3.94 -29.35
CA SER A 10 38.16 4.13 -29.14
C SER A 10 37.76 3.58 -27.77
N SER A 11 37.72 4.45 -26.76
CA SER A 11 37.08 4.18 -25.48
C SER A 11 35.57 4.16 -25.68
N PHE A 12 34.98 2.96 -25.68
CA PHE A 12 33.54 2.78 -25.47
C PHE A 12 33.23 3.18 -24.03
N ILE A 13 32.71 4.39 -23.84
CA ILE A 13 32.01 4.76 -22.62
C ILE A 13 30.65 4.08 -22.72
N ALA A 14 30.49 2.94 -22.04
CA ALA A 14 29.18 2.43 -21.73
C ALA A 14 28.55 3.43 -20.75
N LEU A 15 27.74 4.35 -21.28
CA LEU A 15 26.76 5.06 -20.48
C LEU A 15 25.80 3.98 -20.00
N GLY A 16 25.98 3.55 -18.75
CA GLY A 16 24.95 2.78 -18.05
C GLY A 16 23.70 3.64 -18.06
N MET A 17 22.72 3.25 -18.88
CA MET A 17 21.36 3.69 -18.68
C MET A 17 20.97 3.12 -17.32
N TYR A 18 20.95 3.96 -16.28
CA TYR A 18 20.23 3.60 -15.07
C TYR A 18 18.78 3.41 -15.51
N ALA A 19 18.28 2.18 -15.43
CA ALA A 19 16.86 1.93 -15.57
C ALA A 19 16.13 2.81 -14.55
N GLN A 20 15.02 3.42 -14.95
CA GLN A 20 14.20 4.20 -14.04
C GLN A 20 13.70 3.24 -12.94
N SER A 21 14.04 3.52 -11.68
CA SER A 21 13.65 2.67 -10.56
C SER A 21 12.16 2.87 -10.22
N SER A 22 11.65 4.08 -10.38
CA SER A 22 10.22 4.41 -10.28
C SER A 22 9.45 4.04 -11.55
N ALA A 23 8.13 3.85 -11.42
CA ALA A 23 7.23 3.69 -12.56
C ALA A 23 6.08 4.69 -12.50
N THR A 24 5.60 5.08 -13.68
CA THR A 24 4.48 6.02 -13.82
C THR A 24 3.21 5.29 -14.20
N PHE A 25 2.15 5.51 -13.42
CA PHE A 25 0.79 5.18 -13.75
C PHE A 25 0.25 6.27 -14.67
N ASP A 26 -0.31 5.89 -15.81
CA ASP A 26 -0.70 6.81 -16.87
C ASP A 26 -2.03 6.43 -17.55
N LEU A 27 -3.01 5.98 -16.77
CA LEU A 27 -4.36 5.70 -17.26
C LEU A 27 -5.28 6.92 -17.11
N ASN A 28 -6.23 7.08 -18.03
CA ASN A 28 -7.26 8.12 -18.02
C ASN A 28 -6.71 9.55 -17.92
N ASN A 29 -7.29 10.36 -17.03
CA ASN A 29 -6.93 11.75 -16.79
C ASN A 29 -5.79 11.91 -15.77
N ILE A 30 -5.26 10.81 -15.22
CA ILE A 30 -4.24 10.84 -14.17
C ILE A 30 -2.90 10.37 -14.74
N GLU A 31 -1.83 11.02 -14.29
CA GLU A 31 -0.46 10.56 -14.37
C GLU A 31 0.13 10.66 -12.95
N CYS A 32 0.71 9.59 -12.40
CA CYS A 32 1.32 9.63 -11.06
C CYS A 32 2.42 8.59 -10.90
N GLY A 33 3.43 8.89 -10.08
CA GLY A 33 4.58 8.01 -9.84
C GLY A 33 4.43 7.14 -8.59
N LEU A 34 5.08 5.97 -8.67
CA LEU A 34 5.35 5.08 -7.54
C LEU A 34 6.85 4.72 -7.55
N SER A 35 7.47 4.83 -6.38
CA SER A 35 8.87 4.47 -6.14
C SER A 35 8.99 3.08 -5.50
N PRO A 36 10.10 2.34 -5.71
CA PRO A 36 10.29 0.98 -5.20
C PRO A 36 10.19 0.83 -3.67
N ASN A 37 10.45 1.90 -2.92
CA ASN A 37 10.33 1.94 -1.47
C ASN A 37 8.90 2.29 -0.97
N GLY A 38 7.91 2.32 -1.86
CA GLY A 38 6.53 2.68 -1.54
C GLY A 38 6.24 4.18 -1.51
N GLY A 39 7.17 5.02 -1.99
CA GLY A 39 6.93 6.46 -2.13
C GLY A 39 5.96 6.78 -3.25
N LEU A 40 4.98 7.62 -2.94
CA LEU A 40 3.96 8.09 -3.85
C LEU A 40 4.22 9.54 -4.20
N PHE A 41 3.93 9.87 -5.46
CA PHE A 41 3.59 11.21 -5.91
C PHE A 41 4.74 12.23 -5.99
N GLN A 42 5.99 11.78 -5.87
CA GLN A 42 7.18 12.62 -6.03
C GLN A 42 8.07 12.08 -7.14
N ASP A 43 8.48 12.95 -8.07
CA ASP A 43 9.37 12.59 -9.16
C ASP A 43 10.86 12.61 -8.76
N ASP A 44 11.74 12.15 -9.67
CA ASP A 44 13.19 12.12 -9.45
C ASP A 44 13.82 13.52 -9.27
N ASN A 45 13.08 14.58 -9.57
CA ASN A 45 13.46 15.99 -9.35
C ASN A 45 12.84 16.58 -8.08
N TYR A 46 12.20 15.74 -7.24
CA TYR A 46 11.57 16.10 -5.96
C TYR A 46 10.33 16.99 -6.10
N TRP A 47 9.65 16.96 -7.25
CA TRP A 47 8.40 17.67 -7.49
C TRP A 47 7.19 16.74 -7.39
N GLY A 48 6.05 17.32 -7.03
CA GLY A 48 4.75 16.63 -7.08
C GLY A 48 4.44 16.10 -8.48
N ASP A 49 4.13 14.82 -8.55
CA ASP A 49 3.95 14.08 -9.81
C ASP A 49 2.57 13.45 -9.99
N PHE A 50 1.64 13.60 -9.04
CA PHE A 50 0.23 13.29 -9.26
C PHE A 50 -0.42 14.39 -10.09
N LYS A 51 -0.33 14.25 -11.41
CA LYS A 51 -0.74 15.24 -12.41
C LYS A 51 -2.08 14.91 -13.02
N ILE A 52 -2.84 15.97 -13.27
CA ILE A 52 -4.11 15.90 -13.99
C ILE A 52 -3.90 16.34 -15.45
N LYS A 53 -4.03 15.39 -16.39
CA LYS A 53 -3.71 15.57 -17.81
C LYS A 53 -4.56 16.66 -18.46
N ASN A 54 -5.86 16.70 -18.16
CA ASN A 54 -6.78 17.73 -18.67
C ASN A 54 -6.65 19.09 -17.97
N ALA A 55 -5.77 19.21 -16.96
CA ALA A 55 -5.45 20.45 -16.28
C ALA A 55 -4.01 20.93 -16.55
N GLN A 56 -3.54 20.72 -17.79
CA GLN A 56 -2.18 21.09 -18.22
C GLN A 56 -1.06 20.39 -17.43
N GLY A 57 -1.36 19.23 -16.82
CA GLY A 57 -0.39 18.48 -16.03
C GLY A 57 -0.07 19.11 -14.68
N LYS A 58 -0.97 19.96 -14.14
CA LYS A 58 -0.85 20.47 -12.77
C LYS A 58 -0.98 19.34 -11.76
N ALA A 59 -0.17 19.41 -10.71
CA ALA A 59 -0.13 18.42 -9.65
C ALA A 59 -1.24 18.71 -8.62
N VAL A 60 -1.83 17.65 -8.06
CA VAL A 60 -2.83 17.73 -6.99
C VAL A 60 -2.36 17.09 -5.68
N LEU A 61 -1.26 16.34 -5.73
CA LEU A 61 -0.56 15.77 -4.59
C LEU A 61 0.95 15.92 -4.80
N PHE A 62 1.67 16.34 -3.76
CA PHE A 62 3.12 16.52 -3.77
C PHE A 62 3.88 15.26 -3.35
N ALA A 63 3.40 14.57 -2.32
CA ALA A 63 4.01 13.35 -1.82
C ALA A 63 3.01 12.50 -1.03
N GLY A 64 3.29 11.21 -0.91
CA GLY A 64 2.53 10.31 -0.03
C GLY A 64 3.34 9.08 0.38
N HIS A 65 3.09 8.58 1.58
CA HIS A 65 3.76 7.41 2.12
C HIS A 65 2.91 6.70 3.18
N LEU A 66 3.15 5.41 3.34
CA LEU A 66 2.65 4.65 4.47
C LEU A 66 3.45 5.01 5.73
N TRP A 67 2.77 5.24 6.84
CA TRP A 67 3.36 5.41 8.16
C TRP A 67 2.95 4.25 9.07
N LEU A 68 3.93 3.68 9.78
CA LEU A 68 3.74 2.59 10.73
C LEU A 68 4.40 2.91 12.07
N ALA A 69 3.69 2.60 13.15
CA ALA A 69 4.23 2.61 14.50
C ALA A 69 3.64 1.44 15.28
N GLY A 70 4.42 0.85 16.18
CA GLY A 70 3.86 -0.18 17.04
C GLY A 70 4.78 -0.62 18.16
N PHE A 71 4.19 -1.37 19.09
CA PHE A 71 4.90 -1.92 20.23
C PHE A 71 5.22 -3.40 20.00
N THR A 72 6.47 -3.77 20.27
CA THR A 72 6.90 -5.17 20.36
C THR A 72 7.63 -5.34 21.68
N ASN A 73 7.13 -6.19 22.58
CA ASN A 73 7.71 -6.36 23.93
C ASN A 73 7.95 -5.00 24.63
N ASP A 74 6.92 -4.16 24.69
CA ASP A 74 6.94 -2.79 25.27
C ASP A 74 7.91 -1.79 24.61
N THR A 75 8.57 -2.15 23.50
CA THR A 75 9.44 -1.24 22.75
C THR A 75 8.69 -0.65 21.57
N LEU A 76 8.56 0.68 21.54
CA LEU A 76 8.05 1.43 20.39
C LEU A 76 9.03 1.31 19.22
N ARG A 77 8.50 1.03 18.04
CA ARG A 77 9.22 0.93 16.77
C ARG A 77 8.41 1.64 15.69
N THR A 78 9.10 2.26 14.75
CA THR A 78 8.48 3.07 13.71
C THR A 78 9.10 2.81 12.34
N ALA A 79 8.27 2.97 11.31
CA ALA A 79 8.68 3.03 9.91
C ALA A 79 7.81 4.11 9.25
N VAL A 80 8.36 5.32 9.14
CA VAL A 80 7.63 6.54 8.77
C VAL A 80 8.47 7.38 7.81
N GLN A 81 8.02 7.49 6.57
CA GLN A 81 8.69 8.26 5.53
C GLN A 81 7.83 9.45 5.11
N GLU A 82 8.42 10.62 4.90
CA GLU A 82 7.71 11.81 4.40
C GLU A 82 8.06 12.09 2.93
N TYR A 83 9.35 12.28 2.62
CA TYR A 83 9.79 12.69 1.27
C TYR A 83 10.88 11.79 0.75
N GLN A 84 11.01 11.68 -0.56
CA GLN A 84 12.19 11.08 -1.16
C GLN A 84 13.44 11.86 -0.75
N LEU A 85 14.50 11.14 -0.36
CA LEU A 85 15.76 11.74 0.07
C LEU A 85 16.70 11.96 -1.12
N TYR A 86 17.34 13.13 -1.14
CA TYR A 86 18.35 13.45 -2.15
C TYR A 86 19.57 12.51 -2.03
N ASN A 87 19.97 11.89 -3.16
CA ASN A 87 21.12 10.97 -3.26
C ASN A 87 21.02 9.68 -2.41
N ASP A 88 19.83 9.09 -2.28
CA ASP A 88 19.65 7.77 -1.67
C ASP A 88 19.09 6.76 -2.69
N PRO A 89 19.87 6.36 -3.72
CA PRO A 89 19.38 5.50 -4.80
C PRO A 89 18.92 4.12 -4.34
N ASP A 90 19.44 3.66 -3.20
CA ASP A 90 19.13 2.36 -2.60
C ASP A 90 18.10 2.45 -1.48
N TYR A 91 17.56 3.64 -1.19
CA TYR A 91 16.55 3.89 -0.16
C TYR A 91 16.97 3.35 1.22
N SER A 92 18.26 3.50 1.55
CA SER A 92 18.87 2.96 2.76
C SER A 92 18.82 3.95 3.93
N GLN A 93 18.63 5.23 3.65
CA GLN A 93 18.46 6.31 4.61
C GLN A 93 16.98 6.66 4.81
N THR A 94 16.08 6.09 4.00
CA THR A 94 14.65 6.14 4.22
C THR A 94 14.18 5.10 5.23
N ASP A 95 13.00 5.33 5.79
CA ASP A 95 12.35 4.43 6.74
C ASP A 95 11.87 3.10 6.11
N PHE A 96 11.86 3.04 4.78
CA PHE A 96 11.57 1.84 3.99
C PHE A 96 12.62 1.65 2.90
N ARG A 97 13.03 0.41 2.67
CA ARG A 97 13.87 -0.03 1.56
C ARG A 97 13.05 -0.90 0.62
N PHE A 98 13.31 -0.84 -0.68
CA PHE A 98 12.67 -1.74 -1.63
C PHE A 98 12.99 -3.22 -1.38
N GLY A 99 12.14 -4.06 -1.94
CA GLY A 99 12.21 -5.52 -1.90
C GLY A 99 11.62 -6.18 -0.66
N PRO A 100 11.50 -7.51 -0.67
CA PRO A 100 11.10 -8.30 0.48
C PRO A 100 12.21 -8.31 1.55
N ILE A 101 11.87 -8.73 2.77
CA ILE A 101 12.88 -8.93 3.81
C ILE A 101 13.85 -10.04 3.39
N ALA A 102 15.15 -9.80 3.57
CA ALA A 102 16.23 -10.67 3.10
C ALA A 102 17.43 -10.69 4.09
N ASN A 103 18.39 -11.56 3.86
CA ASN A 103 19.64 -11.65 4.63
C ASN A 103 20.75 -10.77 4.05
N ASP A 104 20.86 -10.69 2.72
CA ASP A 104 21.81 -9.83 2.00
C ASP A 104 21.10 -8.94 0.98
N TYR A 105 20.95 -7.68 1.37
CA TYR A 105 20.37 -6.64 0.53
C TYR A 105 21.37 -6.06 -0.48
N SER A 106 22.68 -6.32 -0.33
CA SER A 106 23.73 -5.78 -1.20
C SER A 106 24.00 -6.63 -2.44
N SER A 107 23.41 -7.83 -2.52
CA SER A 107 23.59 -8.71 -3.67
C SER A 107 23.04 -8.06 -4.95
N VAL A 108 23.77 -8.23 -6.05
CA VAL A 108 23.38 -7.66 -7.36
C VAL A 108 22.03 -8.20 -7.82
N ASP A 109 21.74 -9.47 -7.53
CA ASP A 109 20.47 -10.11 -7.90
C ASP A 109 19.29 -9.50 -7.13
N TYR A 110 19.44 -9.25 -5.82
CA TYR A 110 18.42 -8.55 -5.04
C TYR A 110 18.18 -7.13 -5.57
N GLN A 111 19.26 -6.38 -5.80
CA GLN A 111 19.21 -4.99 -6.26
C GLN A 111 18.53 -4.88 -7.65
N ASN A 112 18.91 -5.73 -8.59
CA ASN A 112 18.32 -5.74 -9.94
C ASN A 112 16.87 -6.21 -9.95
N THR A 113 16.51 -7.15 -9.07
CA THR A 113 15.15 -7.69 -9.02
C THR A 113 14.19 -6.69 -8.41
N TYR A 114 14.56 -6.08 -7.28
CA TYR A 114 13.64 -5.32 -6.44
C TYR A 114 13.79 -3.80 -6.51
N GLY A 115 14.89 -3.28 -7.07
CA GLY A 115 15.09 -1.85 -7.28
C GLY A 115 14.22 -1.24 -8.38
N LYS A 116 13.00 -1.75 -8.59
CA LYS A 116 12.06 -1.34 -9.64
C LYS A 116 10.60 -1.47 -9.19
N VAL A 117 9.70 -0.88 -9.97
CA VAL A 117 8.25 -1.05 -9.84
C VAL A 117 7.71 -1.78 -11.07
N TRP A 118 6.90 -2.82 -10.85
CA TRP A 118 6.31 -3.60 -11.93
C TRP A 118 5.04 -2.94 -12.43
N LYS A 119 5.08 -2.38 -13.65
CA LYS A 119 3.91 -1.87 -14.35
C LYS A 119 3.29 -2.98 -15.22
N MET A 120 1.99 -3.19 -15.06
CA MET A 120 1.25 -4.21 -15.82
C MET A 120 -0.10 -3.65 -16.25
N SER A 121 -0.55 -4.02 -17.45
CA SER A 121 -1.92 -3.74 -17.89
C SER A 121 -2.70 -5.01 -18.14
N LYS A 122 -4.02 -4.93 -17.99
CA LYS A 122 -4.92 -6.02 -18.35
C LYS A 122 -4.75 -6.43 -19.82
N SER A 123 -4.50 -5.47 -20.71
CA SER A 123 -4.26 -5.74 -22.13
C SER A 123 -2.97 -6.54 -22.40
N MET A 124 -1.90 -6.30 -21.63
CA MET A 124 -0.67 -7.11 -21.70
C MET A 124 -0.94 -8.55 -21.28
N ILE A 125 -1.68 -8.73 -20.18
CA ILE A 125 -2.07 -10.05 -19.67
C ILE A 125 -3.00 -10.77 -20.65
N ASP A 126 -4.05 -10.11 -21.13
CA ASP A 126 -5.01 -10.69 -22.08
C ASP A 126 -4.29 -11.15 -23.38
N HIS A 127 -3.36 -10.35 -23.88
CA HIS A 127 -2.55 -10.72 -25.03
C HIS A 127 -1.70 -11.95 -24.74
N HIS A 128 -1.06 -12.03 -23.57
CA HIS A 128 -0.28 -13.19 -23.17
C HIS A 128 -1.13 -14.46 -23.06
N ILE A 129 -2.29 -14.38 -22.41
CA ILE A 129 -3.23 -15.48 -22.28
C ILE A 129 -3.64 -16.02 -23.66
N GLN A 130 -3.90 -15.13 -24.62
CA GLN A 130 -4.34 -15.51 -25.97
C GLN A 130 -3.24 -16.14 -26.83
N HIS A 131 -1.98 -15.70 -26.68
CA HIS A 131 -0.89 -16.04 -27.62
C HIS A 131 0.23 -16.89 -27.00
N SER A 132 0.19 -17.21 -25.71
CA SER A 132 1.25 -17.96 -25.00
C SER A 132 1.63 -19.29 -25.66
N GLN A 133 0.70 -19.89 -26.40
CA GLN A 133 0.89 -21.18 -27.10
C GLN A 133 1.21 -21.02 -28.60
N ASP A 134 1.26 -19.80 -29.12
CA ASP A 134 1.49 -19.56 -30.54
C ASP A 134 2.97 -19.77 -30.91
N PRO A 135 3.27 -20.45 -32.04
CA PRO A 135 4.64 -20.61 -32.50
C PRO A 135 5.34 -19.27 -32.73
N GLY A 136 6.42 -19.01 -31.98
CA GLY A 136 7.23 -17.81 -32.10
C GLY A 136 6.79 -16.63 -31.23
N TYR A 137 5.75 -16.79 -30.41
CA TYR A 137 5.44 -15.83 -29.36
C TYR A 137 6.51 -15.85 -28.26
N SER A 138 6.83 -14.67 -27.73
CA SER A 138 7.69 -14.50 -26.56
C SER A 138 6.98 -13.56 -25.58
N PRO A 139 6.86 -13.92 -24.30
CA PRO A 139 6.27 -13.03 -23.30
C PRO A 139 7.07 -11.74 -23.16
N LEU A 140 6.38 -10.68 -22.74
CA LEU A 140 7.00 -9.40 -22.37
C LEU A 140 7.88 -9.58 -21.13
N THR A 141 8.93 -8.76 -21.02
CA THR A 141 9.86 -8.80 -19.87
C THR A 141 9.13 -8.62 -18.55
N GLU A 142 8.11 -7.76 -18.50
CA GLU A 142 7.30 -7.50 -17.31
C GLU A 142 6.53 -8.74 -16.84
N ILE A 143 6.16 -9.64 -17.77
CA ILE A 143 5.53 -10.92 -17.46
C ILE A 143 6.60 -11.92 -17.01
N LEU A 144 7.73 -12.01 -17.73
CA LEU A 144 8.82 -12.93 -17.38
C LEU A 144 9.42 -12.65 -15.99
N GLU A 145 9.54 -11.38 -15.64
CA GLU A 145 10.22 -10.90 -14.43
C GLU A 145 9.23 -10.54 -13.32
N TRP A 146 7.96 -10.94 -13.43
CA TRP A 146 6.98 -10.74 -12.35
C TRP A 146 7.49 -11.39 -11.05
N PRO A 147 7.46 -10.70 -9.90
CA PRO A 147 8.14 -11.15 -8.70
C PRO A 147 7.25 -12.12 -7.92
N ALA A 148 6.83 -13.21 -8.55
CA ALA A 148 6.00 -14.24 -7.93
C ALA A 148 6.74 -14.95 -6.79
N HIS A 149 8.07 -15.09 -6.93
CA HIS A 149 8.92 -15.83 -6.01
C HIS A 149 10.15 -15.05 -5.57
N GLY A 150 10.47 -15.13 -4.28
CA GLY A 150 11.72 -14.64 -3.71
C GLY A 150 12.79 -15.73 -3.62
N ASP A 151 14.05 -15.29 -3.50
CA ASP A 151 15.19 -16.18 -3.29
C ASP A 151 15.27 -16.65 -1.84
N THR A 152 14.77 -17.87 -1.59
CA THR A 152 14.84 -18.49 -0.25
C THR A 152 16.26 -18.72 0.26
N SER A 153 17.27 -18.77 -0.61
CA SER A 153 18.68 -18.87 -0.19
C SER A 153 19.18 -17.56 0.42
N ASN A 154 18.62 -16.43 -0.02
CA ASN A 154 18.81 -15.11 0.56
C ASN A 154 17.80 -14.81 1.70
N GLY A 155 17.02 -15.79 2.15
CA GLY A 155 16.06 -15.61 3.26
C GLY A 155 14.74 -14.93 2.88
N GLU A 156 14.52 -14.66 1.59
CA GLU A 156 13.27 -14.06 1.10
C GLU A 156 12.11 -15.08 1.16
N ALA A 157 10.88 -14.58 1.28
CA ALA A 157 9.70 -15.44 1.24
C ALA A 157 9.50 -16.04 -0.16
N TRP A 158 9.18 -17.33 -0.24
CA TRP A 158 8.98 -18.02 -1.53
C TRP A 158 7.78 -17.49 -2.33
N LEU A 159 6.70 -17.04 -1.67
CA LEU A 159 5.53 -16.49 -2.35
C LEU A 159 5.44 -15.00 -2.04
N LEU A 160 5.57 -14.19 -3.09
CA LEU A 160 5.58 -12.75 -3.05
C LEU A 160 4.35 -12.20 -3.77
N ALA A 161 4.46 -11.91 -5.08
CA ALA A 161 3.36 -11.38 -5.88
C ALA A 161 2.38 -12.47 -6.35
N PRO A 162 1.08 -12.15 -6.46
CA PRO A 162 0.07 -13.11 -6.92
C PRO A 162 0.18 -13.39 -8.42
N PHE A 163 -0.10 -14.64 -8.81
CA PHE A 163 -0.10 -15.09 -10.21
C PHE A 163 -1.14 -16.21 -10.41
N ALA A 164 -1.53 -16.41 -11.66
CA ALA A 164 -2.43 -17.49 -12.07
C ALA A 164 -1.66 -18.79 -12.26
N ASP A 165 -1.66 -19.64 -11.23
CA ASP A 165 -1.10 -21.00 -11.24
C ASP A 165 -2.03 -21.94 -12.01
N LEU A 166 -1.71 -22.23 -13.26
CA LEU A 166 -2.58 -22.96 -14.18
C LEU A 166 -2.53 -24.47 -13.97
N ASN A 167 -1.46 -24.98 -13.35
CA ASN A 167 -1.23 -26.41 -13.16
C ASN A 167 -1.25 -26.84 -11.68
N GLY A 168 -1.40 -25.90 -10.75
CA GLY A 168 -1.52 -26.12 -9.31
C GLY A 168 -0.19 -26.43 -8.60
N ASN A 169 0.96 -26.20 -9.24
CA ASN A 169 2.27 -26.56 -8.70
C ASN A 169 2.92 -25.44 -7.85
N LYS A 170 2.33 -24.24 -7.84
CA LYS A 170 2.79 -23.04 -7.12
C LYS A 170 4.15 -22.51 -7.58
N VAL A 171 4.51 -22.76 -8.84
CA VAL A 171 5.70 -22.24 -9.50
C VAL A 171 5.23 -21.37 -10.65
N TYR A 172 5.68 -20.12 -10.68
CA TYR A 172 5.32 -19.21 -11.75
C TYR A 172 6.03 -19.58 -13.05
N GLU A 173 5.26 -20.05 -14.02
CA GLU A 173 5.75 -20.58 -15.30
C GLU A 173 5.18 -19.80 -16.50
N PRO A 174 5.65 -18.56 -16.76
CA PRO A 174 5.08 -17.72 -17.82
C PRO A 174 5.23 -18.30 -19.23
N LEU A 175 6.26 -19.11 -19.48
CA LEU A 175 6.41 -19.82 -20.75
C LEU A 175 5.38 -20.95 -20.94
N SER A 176 4.73 -21.39 -19.86
CA SER A 176 3.62 -22.34 -19.88
C SER A 176 2.26 -21.64 -19.94
N GLY A 177 2.24 -20.31 -20.07
CA GLY A 177 1.03 -19.50 -20.19
C GLY A 177 0.50 -18.92 -18.87
N GLU A 178 1.23 -19.06 -17.77
CA GLU A 178 0.88 -18.43 -16.50
C GLU A 178 1.11 -16.92 -16.52
N TYR A 179 0.31 -16.17 -15.77
CA TYR A 179 0.31 -14.71 -15.85
C TYR A 179 0.13 -14.04 -14.48
N PRO A 180 0.59 -12.78 -14.33
CA PRO A 180 0.34 -11.97 -13.13
C PRO A 180 -1.14 -11.80 -12.84
N ILE A 181 -1.53 -11.81 -11.56
CA ILE A 181 -2.86 -11.37 -11.14
C ILE A 181 -2.73 -9.93 -10.65
N ILE A 182 -3.44 -9.02 -11.31
CA ILE A 182 -3.45 -7.60 -10.96
C ILE A 182 -4.88 -7.12 -10.69
N ARG A 183 -5.00 -5.98 -10.02
CA ARG A 183 -6.24 -5.22 -9.89
C ARG A 183 -6.31 -4.13 -10.96
N GLY A 184 -7.54 -3.81 -11.37
CA GLY A 184 -7.78 -2.77 -12.38
C GLY A 184 -7.31 -3.15 -13.79
N ASP A 185 -7.28 -2.14 -14.65
CA ASP A 185 -6.86 -2.25 -16.06
C ASP A 185 -5.40 -1.84 -16.27
N GLN A 186 -4.86 -1.02 -15.37
CA GLN A 186 -3.43 -0.75 -15.22
C GLN A 186 -3.08 -0.78 -13.74
N SER A 187 -1.95 -1.42 -13.42
CA SER A 187 -1.45 -1.60 -12.06
C SER A 187 0.06 -1.36 -12.00
N LEU A 188 0.50 -0.71 -10.92
CA LEU A 188 1.89 -0.63 -10.48
C LEU A 188 2.01 -1.43 -9.19
N TYR A 189 2.99 -2.32 -9.12
CA TYR A 189 3.25 -3.15 -7.95
C TYR A 189 4.67 -2.94 -7.45
N CYS A 190 4.84 -2.84 -6.13
CA CYS A 190 6.15 -2.86 -5.49
C CYS A 190 6.11 -3.59 -4.15
N ILE A 191 7.28 -4.04 -3.71
CA ILE A 191 7.51 -4.65 -2.40
C ILE A 191 8.55 -3.80 -1.70
N PHE A 192 8.37 -3.50 -0.42
CA PHE A 192 9.34 -2.78 0.41
C PHE A 192 9.26 -3.23 1.87
N ASN A 193 10.27 -2.91 2.67
CA ASN A 193 10.40 -3.35 4.07
C ASN A 193 11.17 -2.35 4.92
N ASP A 194 11.10 -2.52 6.25
CA ASP A 194 11.73 -1.61 7.21
C ASP A 194 12.99 -2.16 7.91
N GLU A 195 13.51 -3.32 7.49
CA GLU A 195 14.64 -3.98 8.20
C GLU A 195 16.03 -3.42 7.82
N ALA A 196 16.26 -3.11 6.54
CA ALA A 196 17.62 -2.82 6.03
C ALA A 196 17.98 -1.34 5.92
N ARG A 197 17.79 -0.61 7.02
CA ARG A 197 17.96 0.84 7.13
C ARG A 197 19.28 1.20 7.81
N TYR A 198 19.97 2.23 7.33
CA TYR A 198 21.28 2.66 7.85
C TYR A 198 21.22 3.98 8.63
N ASN A 199 20.31 4.88 8.29
CA ASN A 199 20.10 6.14 9.02
C ASN A 199 18.69 6.73 8.78
N PRO A 200 17.63 5.97 9.11
CA PRO A 200 16.24 6.39 8.92
C PRO A 200 15.89 7.58 9.81
N ARG A 201 14.83 8.29 9.45
CA ARG A 201 14.39 9.50 10.14
C ARG A 201 13.84 9.22 11.53
N SER A 202 13.17 8.07 11.70
CA SER A 202 12.46 7.76 12.94
C SER A 202 13.31 7.05 14.00
N ASP A 203 13.90 5.90 13.65
CA ASP A 203 15.05 5.25 14.28
C ASP A 203 15.49 3.96 13.56
N LEU A 204 16.60 3.37 14.03
CA LEU A 204 17.11 2.09 13.51
C LEU A 204 16.35 0.85 14.02
N SER A 205 15.31 0.99 14.84
CA SER A 205 14.59 -0.16 15.40
C SER A 205 13.42 -0.54 14.50
N SER A 206 13.65 -1.46 13.58
CA SER A 206 12.63 -1.98 12.67
C SER A 206 11.52 -2.74 13.40
N LEU A 207 10.28 -2.60 12.93
CA LEU A 207 9.14 -3.47 13.23
C LEU A 207 9.40 -4.88 12.69
N GLY A 208 10.06 -5.00 11.54
CA GLY A 208 10.26 -6.26 10.82
C GLY A 208 9.08 -6.59 9.93
N VAL A 209 8.61 -5.56 9.22
CA VAL A 209 7.45 -5.62 8.34
C VAL A 209 7.88 -5.54 6.88
N GLU A 210 7.20 -6.32 6.06
CA GLU A 210 7.26 -6.26 4.60
C GLU A 210 5.89 -5.77 4.10
N VAL A 211 5.90 -4.83 3.16
CA VAL A 211 4.71 -4.22 2.59
C VAL A 211 4.67 -4.52 1.11
N HIS A 212 3.54 -5.06 0.66
CA HIS A 212 3.22 -5.16 -0.76
C HIS A 212 2.21 -4.06 -1.07
N LEU A 213 2.55 -3.19 -2.01
CA LEU A 213 1.72 -2.07 -2.44
C LEU A 213 1.37 -2.23 -3.91
N GLU A 214 0.08 -2.18 -4.18
CA GLU A 214 -0.46 -2.10 -5.54
C GLU A 214 -1.21 -0.77 -5.72
N LEU A 215 -0.79 0.04 -6.70
CA LEU A 215 -1.50 1.22 -7.18
C LEU A 215 -2.15 0.89 -8.52
N TYR A 216 -3.45 1.08 -8.64
CA TYR A 216 -4.19 0.67 -9.84
C TYR A 216 -5.34 1.61 -10.19
N GLY A 217 -5.84 1.48 -11.42
CA GLY A 217 -7.02 2.20 -11.89
C GLY A 217 -7.77 1.42 -12.95
N PHE A 218 -8.96 1.89 -13.28
CA PHE A 218 -9.89 1.24 -14.20
C PHE A 218 -10.06 2.06 -15.46
N ASP A 219 -10.24 1.39 -16.58
CA ASP A 219 -10.69 2.04 -17.81
C ASP A 219 -12.10 2.63 -17.58
N PRO A 220 -12.40 3.83 -18.09
CA PRO A 220 -13.58 4.57 -17.72
C PRO A 220 -14.81 4.13 -18.51
N THR A 221 -14.67 3.14 -19.41
CA THR A 221 -15.79 2.56 -20.17
C THR A 221 -16.89 2.03 -19.23
N ALA A 222 -16.53 1.45 -18.08
CA ALA A 222 -17.49 0.93 -17.11
C ALA A 222 -18.05 2.02 -16.18
N LEU A 223 -17.24 3.02 -15.83
CA LEU A 223 -17.64 4.17 -15.01
C LEU A 223 -16.78 5.38 -15.36
N VAL A 224 -17.38 6.41 -15.95
CA VAL A 224 -16.66 7.65 -16.35
C VAL A 224 -15.95 8.33 -15.18
N LEU A 225 -16.50 8.24 -13.96
CA LEU A 225 -15.86 8.81 -12.78
C LEU A 225 -14.49 8.20 -12.46
N ALA A 226 -14.22 6.97 -12.92
CA ALA A 226 -12.91 6.33 -12.77
C ALA A 226 -11.80 7.07 -13.53
N GLU A 227 -12.13 8.03 -14.41
CA GLU A 227 -11.14 8.88 -15.05
C GLU A 227 -10.31 9.69 -14.06
N ASN A 228 -10.90 10.05 -12.92
CA ASN A 228 -10.32 10.93 -11.90
C ASN A 228 -10.04 10.19 -10.58
N ALA A 229 -9.84 8.87 -10.62
CA ALA A 229 -9.54 8.09 -9.43
C ALA A 229 -8.42 7.06 -9.66
N VAL A 230 -7.59 6.89 -8.64
CA VAL A 230 -6.65 5.76 -8.50
C VAL A 230 -6.90 5.08 -7.15
N PHE A 231 -6.49 3.83 -7.05
CA PHE A 231 -6.75 2.98 -5.89
C PHE A 231 -5.43 2.41 -5.38
N LEU A 232 -5.34 2.22 -4.07
CA LEU A 232 -4.20 1.62 -3.41
C LEU A 232 -4.66 0.35 -2.69
N ASN A 233 -3.87 -0.71 -2.77
CA ASN A 233 -3.96 -1.86 -1.87
C ASN A 233 -2.66 -1.96 -1.09
N TYR A 234 -2.78 -1.91 0.24
CA TYR A 234 -1.68 -2.20 1.15
C TYR A 234 -1.86 -3.59 1.75
N LYS A 235 -0.79 -4.39 1.72
CA LYS A 235 -0.66 -5.61 2.52
C LYS A 235 0.62 -5.52 3.35
N ILE A 236 0.47 -5.31 4.65
CA ILE A 236 1.55 -5.21 5.63
C ILE A 236 1.68 -6.55 6.33
N ILE A 237 2.85 -7.18 6.21
CA ILE A 237 3.13 -8.53 6.69
C ILE A 237 4.16 -8.43 7.81
N ASN A 238 3.84 -8.98 8.98
CA ASN A 238 4.82 -9.13 10.05
C ASN A 238 5.73 -10.32 9.73
N ARG A 239 6.90 -10.07 9.16
CA ARG A 239 7.91 -11.10 8.87
C ARG A 239 8.82 -11.38 10.06
N SER A 240 8.76 -10.55 11.11
CA SER A 240 9.54 -10.74 12.33
C SER A 240 9.06 -11.95 13.13
N ASN A 241 9.88 -12.39 14.08
CA ASN A 241 9.53 -13.43 15.06
C ASN A 241 8.87 -12.85 16.33
N ARG A 242 8.47 -11.57 16.31
CA ARG A 242 7.84 -10.86 17.42
C ARG A 242 6.40 -10.52 17.05
N ASP A 243 5.49 -10.67 18.00
CA ASP A 243 4.16 -10.07 17.85
C ASP A 243 4.29 -8.55 17.92
N ILE A 244 3.53 -7.85 17.07
CA ILE A 244 3.32 -6.42 17.19
C ILE A 244 2.01 -6.25 17.95
N ASP A 245 2.11 -5.92 19.23
CA ASP A 245 0.99 -5.90 20.18
C ASP A 245 -0.07 -4.86 19.82
N SER A 246 0.38 -3.77 19.21
CA SER A 246 -0.47 -2.68 18.71
C SER A 246 0.20 -2.00 17.52
N LEU A 247 -0.17 -2.42 16.32
CA LEU A 247 0.22 -1.78 15.07
C LEU A 247 -0.76 -0.65 14.75
N TYR A 248 -0.20 0.54 14.58
CA TYR A 248 -0.85 1.72 14.04
C TYR A 248 -0.35 1.92 12.61
N ALA A 249 -1.27 2.14 11.68
CA ALA A 249 -0.97 2.37 10.28
C ALA A 249 -1.76 3.57 9.77
N GLY A 250 -1.16 4.39 8.91
CA GLY A 250 -1.82 5.54 8.32
C GLY A 250 -1.22 5.91 6.98
N GLN A 251 -2.08 6.41 6.09
CA GLN A 251 -1.63 7.05 4.87
C GLN A 251 -1.30 8.50 5.20
N TRP A 252 -0.02 8.84 5.17
CA TRP A 252 0.44 10.21 5.21
C TRP A 252 0.50 10.79 3.80
N TYR A 253 0.14 12.06 3.64
CA TYR A 253 0.32 12.76 2.37
C TYR A 253 0.48 14.27 2.54
N ASP A 254 1.09 14.85 1.52
CA ASP A 254 1.33 16.27 1.31
C ASP A 254 0.66 16.66 -0.01
N SER A 255 -0.33 17.54 0.03
CA SER A 255 -1.16 17.80 -1.15
C SER A 255 -0.53 18.80 -2.10
N ASP A 256 -0.01 19.94 -1.62
CA ASP A 256 0.33 21.10 -2.47
C ASP A 256 -0.59 21.21 -3.71
N LEU A 257 -1.89 21.41 -3.49
CA LEU A 257 -2.93 21.39 -4.52
C LEU A 257 -2.79 22.61 -5.43
N GLY A 258 -1.89 22.52 -6.40
CA GLY A 258 -1.51 23.68 -7.20
C GLY A 258 -0.62 24.62 -6.39
N PHE A 259 -1.15 25.75 -5.93
CA PHE A 259 -0.46 26.64 -5.00
C PHE A 259 -0.70 26.17 -3.56
N SER A 260 0.36 25.92 -2.81
CA SER A 260 0.23 25.25 -1.51
C SER A 260 -0.14 26.14 -0.32
N PHE A 261 -0.05 27.47 -0.47
CA PHE A 261 -0.26 28.39 0.65
C PHE A 261 -1.73 28.75 0.90
N ASP A 262 -2.64 28.34 0.03
CA ASP A 262 -4.08 28.47 0.22
C ASP A 262 -4.77 27.10 0.40
N ASP A 263 -3.99 26.04 0.62
CA ASP A 263 -4.52 24.71 0.92
C ASP A 263 -5.09 24.61 2.33
N ILE A 264 -6.38 24.28 2.40
CA ILE A 264 -7.06 23.93 3.63
C ILE A 264 -7.55 22.49 3.58
N CYS A 265 -7.54 21.85 4.74
CA CYS A 265 -7.88 20.45 4.90
C CYS A 265 -9.25 20.26 5.54
N GLY A 266 -9.84 19.10 5.27
CA GLY A 266 -11.12 18.69 5.83
C GLY A 266 -11.23 17.17 5.93
N SER A 267 -12.26 16.71 6.63
CA SER A 267 -12.59 15.28 6.66
C SER A 267 -14.08 15.00 6.70
N ASP A 268 -14.44 13.75 6.39
CA ASP A 268 -15.80 13.23 6.46
C ASP A 268 -15.76 11.78 6.95
N SER A 269 -16.19 11.57 8.20
CA SER A 269 -16.14 10.24 8.83
C SER A 269 -17.09 9.25 8.18
N SER A 270 -18.18 9.71 7.57
CA SER A 270 -19.18 8.84 6.93
C SER A 270 -18.67 8.24 5.62
N LEU A 271 -17.70 8.90 4.98
CA LEU A 271 -17.03 8.46 3.76
C LEU A 271 -15.61 7.94 4.00
N ALA A 272 -15.19 7.89 5.27
CA ALA A 272 -13.82 7.58 5.66
C ALA A 272 -12.78 8.42 4.89
N LEU A 273 -13.06 9.72 4.72
CA LEU A 273 -12.39 10.60 3.78
C LEU A 273 -11.59 11.69 4.52
N SER A 274 -10.35 11.91 4.07
CA SER A 274 -9.57 13.12 4.33
C SER A 274 -9.34 13.84 2.99
N TYR A 275 -9.49 15.15 2.93
CA TYR A 275 -9.44 15.91 1.69
C TYR A 275 -8.77 17.28 1.83
N THR A 276 -8.39 17.84 0.68
CA THR A 276 -7.74 19.15 0.52
C THR A 276 -8.48 19.94 -0.54
N TYR A 277 -8.62 21.25 -0.30
CA TYR A 277 -9.22 22.21 -1.21
C TYR A 277 -8.70 23.62 -0.89
N ASN A 278 -8.82 24.55 -1.83
CA ASN A 278 -8.32 25.90 -1.66
C ASN A 278 -9.24 26.74 -0.75
N ALA A 279 -8.64 27.66 0.00
CA ALA A 279 -9.32 28.57 0.93
C ALA A 279 -10.19 29.62 0.21
N ASP A 280 -9.89 29.89 -1.05
CA ASP A 280 -10.67 30.80 -1.88
C ASP A 280 -10.82 30.33 -3.34
N SER A 281 -11.58 31.09 -4.13
CA SER A 281 -11.99 30.74 -5.50
C SER A 281 -10.87 30.77 -6.56
N LEU A 282 -9.67 31.23 -6.23
CA LEU A 282 -8.56 31.44 -7.14
C LEU A 282 -7.28 30.79 -6.59
N ASP A 283 -6.86 29.70 -7.23
CA ASP A 283 -5.58 29.08 -6.93
C ASP A 283 -4.46 29.73 -7.76
N GLU A 284 -3.49 30.37 -7.09
CA GLU A 284 -2.62 31.36 -7.70
C GLU A 284 -1.34 30.84 -8.39
N GLY A 285 -0.75 31.74 -9.18
CA GLY A 285 0.58 31.54 -9.73
C GLY A 285 0.62 30.55 -10.89
N ILE A 286 1.84 30.08 -11.17
CA ILE A 286 2.13 29.19 -12.30
C ILE A 286 1.66 27.75 -12.02
N PHE A 287 1.72 27.35 -10.76
CA PHE A 287 1.35 26.01 -10.30
C PHE A 287 -0.15 25.91 -10.00
N GLY A 288 -0.79 27.01 -9.58
CA GLY A 288 -2.19 27.02 -9.23
C GLY A 288 -3.16 26.84 -10.38
N PHE A 289 -4.29 26.18 -10.13
CA PHE A 289 -5.35 25.82 -11.07
C PHE A 289 -6.17 27.02 -11.59
N GLY A 290 -5.99 28.22 -11.04
CA GLY A 290 -6.76 29.40 -11.36
C GLY A 290 -8.18 29.34 -10.79
N PHE A 291 -9.14 29.98 -11.46
CA PHE A 291 -10.53 29.98 -10.98
C PHE A 291 -11.16 28.58 -10.94
N ASN A 292 -12.03 28.39 -9.96
CA ASN A 292 -12.66 27.11 -9.64
C ASN A 292 -11.60 26.04 -9.30
N PRO A 293 -10.85 26.21 -8.21
CA PRO A 293 -9.89 25.20 -7.80
C PRO A 293 -10.55 23.83 -7.58
N PRO A 294 -9.78 22.75 -7.74
CA PRO A 294 -10.26 21.41 -7.45
C PRO A 294 -10.32 21.10 -5.94
N ALA A 295 -10.78 19.90 -5.64
CA ALA A 295 -10.55 19.21 -4.38
C ALA A 295 -9.98 17.82 -4.68
N VAL A 296 -9.14 17.31 -3.78
CA VAL A 296 -8.56 15.96 -3.84
C VAL A 296 -8.70 15.30 -2.48
N GLY A 297 -8.85 13.98 -2.42
CA GLY A 297 -8.91 13.30 -1.14
C GLY A 297 -8.59 11.82 -1.19
N PHE A 298 -8.26 11.30 -0.01
CA PHE A 298 -8.04 9.88 0.26
C PHE A 298 -9.23 9.34 1.03
N SER A 299 -9.80 8.22 0.56
CA SER A 299 -10.83 7.47 1.27
C SER A 299 -10.36 6.06 1.59
N MET A 300 -10.71 5.54 2.76
CA MET A 300 -10.54 4.12 3.08
C MET A 300 -11.77 3.33 2.57
N LEU A 301 -11.55 2.42 1.61
CA LEU A 301 -12.62 1.64 0.98
C LEU A 301 -12.89 0.32 1.72
N GLN A 302 -11.81 -0.34 2.17
CA GLN A 302 -11.87 -1.58 2.93
C GLN A 302 -10.80 -1.54 4.02
N GLY A 303 -11.19 -1.85 5.25
CA GLY A 303 -10.37 -1.63 6.44
C GLY A 303 -11.22 -0.97 7.52
N SER A 304 -10.64 -0.77 8.70
CA SER A 304 -11.29 -0.01 9.77
C SER A 304 -10.57 1.32 9.91
N VAL A 305 -11.28 2.44 9.75
CA VAL A 305 -10.70 3.79 9.82
C VAL A 305 -10.78 4.33 11.24
N ALA A 306 -9.67 4.85 11.77
CA ALA A 306 -9.58 5.43 13.11
C ALA A 306 -9.91 6.93 13.14
N GLY A 307 -9.63 7.63 12.04
CA GLY A 307 -9.78 9.07 11.95
C GLY A 307 -8.88 9.70 10.90
N ALA A 308 -9.00 11.02 10.79
CA ALA A 308 -8.17 11.87 9.94
C ALA A 308 -7.48 12.93 10.81
N MET A 309 -6.16 13.03 10.69
CA MET A 309 -5.32 13.95 11.44
C MET A 309 -4.55 14.86 10.48
N TYR A 310 -4.05 15.98 10.99
CA TYR A 310 -3.17 16.86 10.24
C TYR A 310 -2.08 17.43 11.14
N TYR A 311 -1.05 18.01 10.51
CA TYR A 311 -0.07 18.86 11.18
C TYR A 311 0.46 19.93 10.23
N ASN A 312 0.98 21.01 10.81
CA ASN A 312 1.55 22.14 10.09
C ASN A 312 3.03 21.92 9.83
N ASN A 313 3.53 22.38 8.67
CA ASN A 313 4.95 22.55 8.48
C ASN A 313 5.48 23.62 9.44
N ILE A 314 6.52 23.31 10.21
CA ILE A 314 7.10 24.22 11.20
C ILE A 314 7.74 25.47 10.58
N GLY A 315 8.14 25.41 9.30
CA GLY A 315 9.06 26.36 8.66
C GLY A 315 8.77 27.83 8.98
N ASN A 316 7.58 28.32 8.63
CA ASN A 316 7.13 29.68 8.94
C ASN A 316 5.93 29.71 9.90
N PHE A 317 5.55 28.56 10.47
CA PHE A 317 4.38 28.47 11.31
C PHE A 317 4.61 29.13 12.67
N MET A 318 3.67 29.97 13.08
CA MET A 318 3.73 30.71 14.34
C MET A 318 2.75 30.20 15.40
N GLY A 319 2.05 29.10 15.14
CA GLY A 319 1.12 28.48 16.08
C GLY A 319 1.80 27.55 17.09
N PRO A 320 1.01 26.71 17.78
CA PRO A 320 1.52 25.81 18.80
C PRO A 320 2.50 24.78 18.21
N ILE A 321 3.65 24.60 18.84
CA ILE A 321 4.69 23.67 18.37
C ILE A 321 4.18 22.21 18.35
N GLU A 322 3.20 21.89 19.18
CA GLU A 322 2.65 20.54 19.28
C GLU A 322 1.75 20.15 18.10
N THR A 323 1.48 21.09 17.18
CA THR A 323 0.74 20.84 15.94
C THR A 323 1.65 20.76 14.71
N THR A 324 2.98 20.68 14.87
CA THR A 324 3.94 20.74 13.75
C THR A 324 4.61 19.40 13.39
N ASP A 325 5.68 19.41 12.57
CA ASP A 325 6.38 18.20 12.12
C ASP A 325 6.90 17.31 13.27
N PRO A 326 6.69 15.98 13.21
CA PRO A 326 7.19 15.05 14.20
C PRO A 326 8.73 15.02 14.25
N GLN A 327 9.29 14.94 15.47
CA GLN A 327 10.74 14.99 15.73
C GLN A 327 11.28 13.75 16.45
N ILE A 328 10.40 13.00 17.13
CA ILE A 328 10.74 11.78 17.88
C ILE A 328 9.65 10.72 17.66
N GLN A 329 9.98 9.44 17.84
CA GLN A 329 9.08 8.28 17.64
C GLN A 329 7.67 8.48 18.19
N GLN A 330 7.59 9.02 19.41
CA GLN A 330 6.32 9.24 20.08
C GLN A 330 5.41 10.23 19.33
N HIS A 331 5.96 11.21 18.61
CA HIS A 331 5.16 12.16 17.83
C HIS A 331 4.47 11.45 16.65
N TRP A 332 5.19 10.61 15.91
CA TRP A 332 4.59 9.81 14.82
C TRP A 332 3.50 8.87 15.33
N LEU A 333 3.75 8.16 16.44
CA LEU A 333 2.73 7.33 17.08
C LEU A 333 1.49 8.15 17.48
N ASN A 334 1.69 9.35 18.04
CA ASN A 334 0.58 10.21 18.45
C ASN A 334 -0.25 10.64 17.24
N TYR A 335 0.38 11.06 16.14
CA TYR A 335 -0.35 11.42 14.92
C TYR A 335 -1.10 10.24 14.30
N LEU A 336 -0.49 9.04 14.27
CA LEU A 336 -1.13 7.80 13.85
C LEU A 336 -2.32 7.39 14.74
N ASN A 337 -2.38 7.93 15.96
CA ASN A 337 -3.47 7.71 16.92
C ASN A 337 -4.42 8.94 17.01
N ASN A 338 -4.39 9.84 16.03
CA ASN A 338 -5.18 11.08 15.98
C ASN A 338 -4.99 11.95 17.25
N ARG A 339 -3.74 12.14 17.66
CA ARG A 339 -3.32 12.99 18.78
C ARG A 339 -2.22 13.95 18.33
N TRP A 340 -2.16 15.09 19.00
CA TRP A 340 -1.07 16.06 18.85
C TRP A 340 0.25 15.50 19.37
N GLN A 341 1.38 16.15 19.06
CA GLN A 341 2.71 15.66 19.43
C GLN A 341 2.86 15.35 20.93
N ASN A 342 2.20 16.14 21.79
CA ASN A 342 2.21 15.98 23.24
C ASN A 342 1.19 14.94 23.76
N GLY A 343 0.52 14.21 22.88
CA GLY A 343 -0.49 13.21 23.20
C GLY A 343 -1.89 13.77 23.50
N LYS A 344 -2.09 15.09 23.42
CA LYS A 344 -3.42 15.69 23.59
C LYS A 344 -4.36 15.29 22.46
N ALA A 345 -5.64 15.20 22.80
CA ALA A 345 -6.68 14.94 21.84
C ALA A 345 -6.87 16.10 20.88
N LEU A 346 -7.33 15.76 19.67
CA LEU A 346 -7.93 16.71 18.75
C LEU A 346 -9.33 17.07 19.27
N HIS A 347 -9.70 18.34 19.18
CA HIS A 347 -10.99 18.84 19.67
C HIS A 347 -11.76 19.56 18.56
N ILE A 348 -13.08 19.47 18.61
CA ILE A 348 -13.96 20.32 17.79
C ILE A 348 -13.94 21.71 18.42
N GLU A 349 -13.11 22.61 17.89
CA GLU A 349 -12.84 23.92 18.46
C GLU A 349 -13.51 25.04 17.64
N ASN A 350 -14.38 25.81 18.30
CA ASN A 350 -15.07 26.98 17.72
C ASN A 350 -15.70 26.73 16.33
N PRO A 351 -16.56 25.70 16.13
CA PRO A 351 -17.15 25.38 14.83
C PRO A 351 -18.09 26.50 14.34
N SER A 352 -17.51 27.46 13.61
CA SER A 352 -18.14 28.73 13.26
C SER A 352 -18.75 28.71 11.86
N GLY A 353 -18.37 27.73 11.04
CA GLY A 353 -18.94 27.49 9.72
C GLY A 353 -17.96 27.70 8.57
N LEU A 354 -18.41 27.37 7.36
CA LEU A 354 -17.56 27.35 6.17
C LEU A 354 -16.98 28.74 5.86
N TYR A 355 -15.65 28.80 5.68
CA TYR A 355 -14.87 30.03 5.46
C TYR A 355 -14.98 31.08 6.58
N ASP A 356 -15.37 30.69 7.79
CA ASP A 356 -15.33 31.59 8.94
C ASP A 356 -13.92 31.61 9.55
N PRO A 357 -13.27 32.78 9.67
CA PRO A 357 -11.94 32.89 10.29
C PRO A 357 -11.94 32.57 11.79
N ALA A 358 -13.10 32.45 12.44
CA ALA A 358 -13.23 32.09 13.84
C ALA A 358 -13.21 30.57 14.11
N ASN A 359 -13.11 29.73 13.07
CA ASN A 359 -12.89 28.29 13.30
C ASN A 359 -11.55 28.06 14.00
N GLY A 360 -11.56 27.22 15.04
CA GLY A 360 -10.35 26.82 15.76
C GLY A 360 -9.55 25.76 15.01
N ASP A 361 -8.28 25.60 15.39
CA ASP A 361 -7.33 24.64 14.80
C ASP A 361 -7.46 23.23 15.41
N GLY A 362 -8.24 23.10 16.50
CA GLY A 362 -8.47 21.84 17.19
C GLY A 362 -7.37 21.48 18.18
N TYR A 363 -6.39 22.37 18.37
CA TYR A 363 -5.39 22.30 19.42
C TYR A 363 -5.78 23.20 20.59
N GLU A 364 -6.28 22.57 21.64
CA GLU A 364 -6.63 23.28 22.86
C GLU A 364 -5.75 22.83 24.03
N PRO A 365 -4.96 23.74 24.64
CA PRO A 365 -4.09 23.36 25.73
C PRO A 365 -4.86 22.99 27.00
N VAL A 366 -6.06 23.54 27.19
CA VAL A 366 -6.95 23.29 28.33
C VAL A 366 -8.41 23.37 27.85
N SER A 367 -9.02 22.23 27.48
CA SER A 367 -10.34 22.25 26.82
C SER A 367 -11.43 21.49 27.58
N SER A 368 -12.65 22.01 27.47
CA SER A 368 -13.92 21.29 27.69
C SER A 368 -14.64 20.96 26.37
N ASN A 369 -14.02 21.27 25.23
CA ASN A 369 -14.58 21.04 23.90
C ASN A 369 -14.64 19.53 23.61
N PRO A 370 -15.63 19.06 22.82
CA PRO A 370 -15.74 17.66 22.45
C PRO A 370 -14.45 17.15 21.79
N VAL A 371 -13.98 15.99 22.22
CA VAL A 371 -12.88 15.27 21.57
C VAL A 371 -13.38 14.66 20.27
N THR A 372 -12.55 14.71 19.23
CA THR A 372 -12.78 14.02 17.95
C THR A 372 -11.49 13.35 17.46
N ASN A 373 -11.62 12.43 16.51
CA ASN A 373 -10.50 11.86 15.75
C ASN A 373 -10.50 12.35 14.28
N TRP A 374 -11.38 13.29 13.93
CA TRP A 374 -11.60 13.76 12.57
C TRP A 374 -11.36 15.26 12.51
N ALA A 375 -10.23 15.67 11.93
CA ALA A 375 -9.87 17.07 11.75
C ALA A 375 -10.83 17.74 10.78
N PHE A 376 -11.42 18.85 11.21
CA PHE A 376 -12.30 19.69 10.38
C PHE A 376 -13.43 18.88 9.73
N GLU A 377 -14.14 18.10 10.57
CA GLU A 377 -15.28 17.31 10.14
C GLU A 377 -16.50 18.22 9.88
N ASP A 378 -16.90 18.32 8.61
CA ASP A 378 -17.93 19.26 8.16
C ASP A 378 -19.33 18.92 8.70
N SER A 379 -19.58 17.67 9.09
CA SER A 379 -20.81 17.23 9.78
C SER A 379 -21.03 17.98 11.10
N HIS A 380 -19.95 18.47 11.73
CA HIS A 380 -19.98 19.27 12.95
C HIS A 380 -19.98 20.78 12.67
N ASN A 381 -20.12 21.20 11.41
CA ASN A 381 -19.94 22.58 10.97
C ASN A 381 -18.56 23.16 11.38
N TRP A 382 -17.55 22.30 11.45
CA TRP A 382 -16.18 22.65 11.80
C TRP A 382 -15.27 22.52 10.58
N TYR A 383 -14.59 23.61 10.22
CA TYR A 383 -13.77 23.71 9.02
C TYR A 383 -12.41 24.30 9.36
N CYS A 384 -11.39 24.01 8.56
CA CYS A 384 -10.12 24.72 8.69
C CYS A 384 -10.34 26.21 8.41
N SER A 385 -9.79 27.08 9.27
CA SER A 385 -9.91 28.52 9.07
C SER A 385 -9.25 28.93 7.76
N PRO A 386 -9.87 29.78 6.93
CA PRO A 386 -9.27 30.27 5.69
C PRO A 386 -8.07 31.19 5.91
N LEU A 387 -7.79 31.58 7.17
CA LEU A 387 -6.60 32.34 7.52
C LEU A 387 -5.38 31.45 7.79
N GLU A 388 -5.56 30.14 7.90
CA GLU A 388 -4.47 29.18 8.11
C GLU A 388 -3.79 28.88 6.78
N THR A 389 -2.92 29.77 6.33
CA THR A 389 -2.17 29.68 5.06
C THR A 389 -0.86 28.91 5.17
N THR A 390 -0.69 28.19 6.28
CA THR A 390 0.50 27.35 6.48
C THR A 390 0.36 26.08 5.66
N ASP A 391 1.47 25.64 5.10
CA ASP A 391 1.59 24.37 4.41
C ASP A 391 1.31 23.19 5.39
N LYS A 392 0.44 22.24 5.02
CA LYS A 392 -0.15 21.23 5.91
C LYS A 392 0.03 19.81 5.37
N ARG A 393 0.27 18.87 6.29
CA ARG A 393 0.32 17.43 6.00
C ARG A 393 -0.88 16.77 6.64
N GLN A 394 -1.37 15.72 6.01
CA GLN A 394 -2.54 15.00 6.47
C GLN A 394 -2.24 13.51 6.65
N LEU A 395 -3.03 12.90 7.52
CA LEU A 395 -3.06 11.46 7.73
C LEU A 395 -4.49 10.96 7.68
N LEU A 396 -4.70 9.85 6.97
CA LEU A 396 -5.89 9.02 7.14
C LEU A 396 -5.47 7.71 7.82
N ASN A 397 -5.88 7.54 9.07
CA ASN A 397 -5.38 6.49 9.96
C ASN A 397 -6.30 5.27 9.98
N HIS A 398 -5.70 4.08 9.95
CA HIS A 398 -6.38 2.82 10.20
C HIS A 398 -6.49 2.56 11.72
N GLU A 399 -7.54 1.87 12.14
CA GLU A 399 -7.71 1.38 13.52
C GLU A 399 -6.52 0.52 13.96
N MET A 400 -6.20 0.60 15.25
CA MET A 400 -5.11 -0.19 15.81
C MET A 400 -5.42 -1.68 15.72
N VAL A 401 -4.44 -2.48 15.29
CA VAL A 401 -4.56 -3.94 15.24
C VAL A 401 -3.39 -4.61 15.94
N LYS A 402 -3.65 -5.73 16.62
CA LYS A 402 -2.56 -6.65 16.97
C LYS A 402 -2.18 -7.42 15.70
N LEU A 403 -0.87 -7.50 15.41
CA LEU A 403 -0.36 -8.26 14.28
C LEU A 403 0.65 -9.32 14.76
N GLU A 404 0.18 -10.57 14.84
CA GLU A 404 1.01 -11.70 15.26
C GLU A 404 2.13 -11.99 14.25
N SER A 405 3.20 -12.65 14.69
CA SER A 405 4.26 -13.09 13.78
C SER A 405 3.70 -13.94 12.63
N GLY A 406 3.97 -13.53 11.39
CA GLY A 406 3.49 -14.18 10.16
C GLY A 406 2.11 -13.73 9.69
N ASP A 407 1.35 -12.96 10.48
CA ASP A 407 0.07 -12.41 10.07
C ASP A 407 0.24 -11.17 9.19
N SER A 408 -0.85 -10.77 8.52
CA SER A 408 -0.88 -9.57 7.67
C SER A 408 -2.09 -8.69 7.96
N LEU A 409 -1.87 -7.38 8.03
CA LEU A 409 -2.91 -6.37 7.88
C LEU A 409 -3.05 -6.03 6.40
N CYS A 410 -4.28 -5.86 5.93
CA CYS A 410 -4.54 -5.39 4.58
C CYS A 410 -5.69 -4.38 4.60
N PHE A 411 -5.57 -3.35 3.79
CA PHE A 411 -6.60 -2.34 3.58
C PHE A 411 -6.49 -1.74 2.17
N ASP A 412 -7.60 -1.17 1.73
CA ASP A 412 -7.76 -0.58 0.41
C ASP A 412 -8.15 0.89 0.54
N MET A 413 -7.56 1.71 -0.32
CA MET A 413 -7.81 3.15 -0.36
C MET A 413 -8.14 3.59 -1.77
N MET A 414 -8.79 4.74 -1.86
CA MET A 414 -9.05 5.46 -3.09
C MET A 414 -8.51 6.86 -2.95
N ILE A 415 -7.92 7.35 -4.04
CA ILE A 415 -7.62 8.76 -4.22
C ILE A 415 -8.50 9.24 -5.36
N ASN A 416 -9.33 10.25 -5.13
CA ASN A 416 -10.11 10.87 -6.19
C ASN A 416 -9.93 12.39 -6.19
N TYR A 417 -10.08 12.95 -7.38
CA TYR A 417 -10.00 14.37 -7.66
C TYR A 417 -11.33 14.83 -8.27
N ALA A 418 -11.82 15.98 -7.84
CA ALA A 418 -13.00 16.60 -8.44
C ALA A 418 -12.81 18.10 -8.62
N ARG A 419 -13.34 18.62 -9.72
CA ARG A 419 -13.37 20.06 -10.01
C ARG A 419 -14.75 20.42 -10.54
N ASP A 420 -15.34 21.46 -9.96
CA ASP A 420 -16.61 22.01 -10.45
C ASP A 420 -16.31 23.28 -11.26
N PHE A 421 -16.82 23.39 -12.49
CA PHE A 421 -16.62 24.57 -13.34
C PHE A 421 -17.85 25.48 -13.41
N MET A 422 -18.93 25.08 -12.73
CA MET A 422 -20.22 25.77 -12.72
C MET A 422 -20.40 26.67 -11.50
N ASP A 423 -19.72 26.34 -10.40
CA ASP A 423 -19.70 27.12 -9.16
C ASP A 423 -18.25 27.44 -8.76
N MET A 424 -17.95 28.73 -8.65
CA MET A 424 -16.63 29.25 -8.29
C MET A 424 -16.33 29.12 -6.79
N ASN A 425 -17.31 28.72 -5.97
CA ASN A 425 -17.07 28.41 -4.58
C ASN A 425 -16.21 27.14 -4.47
N PRO A 426 -15.03 27.17 -3.81
CA PRO A 426 -14.17 25.99 -3.68
C PRO A 426 -14.88 24.77 -3.06
N TRP A 427 -15.87 25.02 -2.21
CA TRP A 427 -16.68 24.00 -1.57
C TRP A 427 -17.55 23.21 -2.56
N ALA A 428 -17.83 23.77 -3.74
CA ALA A 428 -18.49 23.02 -4.81
C ALA A 428 -17.62 21.84 -5.28
N ALA A 429 -16.29 22.02 -5.34
CA ALA A 429 -15.37 20.93 -5.66
C ALA A 429 -15.38 19.86 -4.57
N VAL A 430 -15.42 20.23 -3.29
CA VAL A 430 -15.56 19.28 -2.16
C VAL A 430 -16.88 18.52 -2.22
N SER A 431 -17.99 19.23 -2.47
CA SER A 431 -19.32 18.62 -2.59
C SER A 431 -19.37 17.60 -3.73
N LYS A 432 -18.74 17.93 -4.86
CA LYS A 432 -18.59 17.03 -6.01
C LYS A 432 -17.68 15.85 -5.70
N LEU A 433 -16.54 16.08 -5.04
CA LEU A 433 -15.60 15.04 -4.60
C LEU A 433 -16.32 13.97 -3.76
N LYS A 434 -17.10 14.40 -2.76
CA LYS A 434 -17.87 13.52 -1.87
C LYS A 434 -18.96 12.74 -2.61
N PHE A 435 -19.64 13.38 -3.56
CA PHE A 435 -20.66 12.72 -4.37
C PHE A 435 -20.04 11.63 -5.29
N GLU A 436 -18.93 11.96 -5.95
CA GLU A 436 -18.24 11.03 -6.84
C GLU A 436 -17.60 9.87 -6.06
N GLN A 437 -17.06 10.14 -4.87
CA GLN A 437 -16.50 9.15 -3.94
C GLN A 437 -17.49 8.00 -3.69
N GLN A 438 -18.76 8.29 -3.41
CA GLN A 438 -19.76 7.25 -3.11
C GLN A 438 -20.00 6.33 -4.31
N SER A 439 -20.06 6.90 -5.51
CA SER A 439 -20.26 6.16 -6.76
C SER A 439 -19.05 5.30 -7.08
N LEU A 440 -17.84 5.84 -6.90
CA LEU A 440 -16.57 5.12 -7.08
C LEU A 440 -16.41 4.00 -6.07
N ALA A 441 -16.69 4.24 -4.78
CA ALA A 441 -16.63 3.23 -3.73
C ALA A 441 -17.61 2.07 -4.00
N THR A 442 -18.83 2.39 -4.46
CA THR A 442 -19.81 1.37 -4.87
C THR A 442 -19.29 0.55 -6.05
N PHE A 443 -18.78 1.21 -7.10
CA PHE A 443 -18.19 0.54 -8.25
C PHE A 443 -17.02 -0.36 -7.85
N TRP A 444 -16.13 0.13 -7.00
CA TRP A 444 -14.99 -0.61 -6.49
C TRP A 444 -15.41 -1.84 -5.67
N SER A 445 -16.41 -1.69 -4.79
CA SER A 445 -16.92 -2.79 -3.98
C SER A 445 -17.48 -3.94 -4.83
N ASN A 446 -18.08 -3.62 -5.99
CA ASN A 446 -18.60 -4.60 -6.93
C ASN A 446 -17.50 -5.39 -7.66
N GLN A 447 -16.24 -4.95 -7.61
CA GLN A 447 -15.11 -5.73 -8.12
C GLN A 447 -14.79 -6.94 -7.24
N ASN A 448 -15.31 -6.97 -6.00
CA ASN A 448 -15.14 -8.08 -5.06
C ASN A 448 -13.67 -8.46 -4.78
N PHE A 449 -12.77 -7.47 -4.79
CA PHE A 449 -11.41 -7.69 -4.32
C PHE A 449 -11.44 -8.12 -2.86
N ARG A 450 -10.53 -9.01 -2.49
CA ARG A 450 -10.39 -9.50 -1.12
C ARG A 450 -9.08 -9.05 -0.55
N CYS A 451 -9.07 -8.67 0.72
CA CYS A 451 -7.82 -8.58 1.47
C CYS A 451 -7.24 -9.97 1.63
N GLN A 452 -6.17 -10.25 0.88
CA GLN A 452 -5.63 -11.58 0.71
C GLN A 452 -4.66 -11.91 1.86
N THR A 453 -5.15 -12.50 2.96
CA THR A 453 -4.33 -12.93 4.11
C THR A 453 -3.51 -14.21 3.86
N GLY A 454 -3.25 -14.51 2.59
CA GLY A 454 -2.39 -15.60 2.11
C GLY A 454 -2.16 -15.43 0.61
N PRO A 455 -1.23 -16.20 0.01
CA PRO A 455 -1.10 -16.26 -1.44
C PRO A 455 -2.42 -16.83 -1.99
N ILE A 456 -3.23 -16.00 -2.66
CA ILE A 456 -4.39 -16.53 -3.39
C ILE A 456 -3.86 -17.21 -4.65
N LEU A 457 -3.90 -18.53 -4.57
CA LEU A 457 -4.00 -19.44 -5.70
C LEU A 457 -5.38 -19.22 -6.31
N SER A 458 -5.47 -18.35 -7.32
CA SER A 458 -6.71 -18.19 -8.07
C SER A 458 -6.92 -19.41 -8.95
N LEU A 459 -7.74 -20.36 -8.47
CA LEU A 459 -8.63 -21.08 -9.37
C LEU A 459 -9.86 -20.19 -9.59
N GLU A 460 -9.86 -19.39 -10.65
CA GLU A 460 -11.14 -19.19 -11.33
C GLU A 460 -11.53 -20.53 -11.97
N LYS A 461 -12.21 -21.38 -11.18
CA LYS A 461 -13.12 -22.44 -11.66
C LYS A 461 -14.01 -22.97 -10.52
N PRO A 462 -15.21 -23.44 -10.85
CA PRO A 462 -16.39 -23.41 -9.99
C PRO A 462 -16.30 -24.34 -8.78
N ASN A 463 -16.96 -23.93 -7.68
CA ASN A 463 -17.32 -24.71 -6.49
C ASN A 463 -17.10 -26.22 -6.62
N THR A 464 -15.89 -26.67 -6.32
CA THR A 464 -15.59 -28.08 -6.03
C THR A 464 -14.55 -28.10 -4.91
N SER A 465 -14.95 -27.71 -3.70
CA SER A 465 -14.14 -27.98 -2.51
C SER A 465 -14.08 -29.48 -2.23
N LEU A 466 -12.95 -29.99 -1.74
CA LEU A 466 -12.91 -31.31 -1.10
C LEU A 466 -13.86 -31.26 0.11
N ASN A 467 -14.87 -32.14 0.18
CA ASN A 467 -15.71 -32.31 1.37
C ASN A 467 -14.88 -32.98 2.50
N LEU A 468 -13.87 -32.27 3.00
CA LEU A 468 -12.89 -32.74 3.97
C LEU A 468 -13.16 -32.14 5.35
N LYS A 469 -13.44 -32.98 6.33
CA LYS A 469 -13.57 -32.61 7.75
C LYS A 469 -12.28 -32.93 8.48
N VAL A 470 -11.74 -31.97 9.21
CA VAL A 470 -10.49 -32.11 9.97
C VAL A 470 -10.71 -31.77 11.43
N TYR A 471 -10.41 -32.70 12.33
CA TYR A 471 -10.69 -32.57 13.76
C TYR A 471 -9.84 -33.50 14.63
N PRO A 472 -9.62 -33.18 15.92
CA PRO A 472 -9.94 -31.92 16.56
C PRO A 472 -8.98 -30.80 16.11
N ASN A 473 -9.44 -29.55 16.20
CA ASN A 473 -8.62 -28.35 16.09
C ASN A 473 -9.11 -27.37 17.17
N PRO A 474 -8.36 -27.13 18.26
CA PRO A 474 -6.94 -27.44 18.46
C PRO A 474 -6.64 -28.95 18.56
N VAL A 475 -5.48 -29.36 18.05
CA VAL A 475 -4.97 -30.74 18.03
C VAL A 475 -3.84 -30.89 19.05
N GLN A 476 -3.79 -32.01 19.78
CA GLN A 476 -2.61 -32.33 20.59
C GLN A 476 -1.59 -33.09 19.74
N ASN A 477 -1.88 -34.36 19.47
CA ASN A 477 -0.94 -35.28 18.83
C ASN A 477 -1.48 -35.98 17.60
N ILE A 478 -2.81 -36.03 17.43
CA ILE A 478 -3.45 -36.77 16.34
C ILE A 478 -4.56 -35.90 15.76
N VAL A 479 -4.44 -35.57 14.48
CA VAL A 479 -5.52 -34.95 13.70
C VAL A 479 -6.17 -36.01 12.83
N LYS A 480 -7.51 -36.02 12.79
CA LYS A 480 -8.32 -36.94 11.99
C LYS A 480 -8.88 -36.22 10.78
N LEU A 481 -8.93 -36.93 9.67
CA LEU A 481 -9.46 -36.48 8.39
C LEU A 481 -10.59 -37.41 7.97
N ASP A 482 -11.73 -36.85 7.58
CA ASP A 482 -12.92 -37.57 7.09
C ASP A 482 -13.38 -36.93 5.77
N TRP A 483 -13.48 -37.73 4.70
CA TRP A 483 -13.90 -37.26 3.39
C TRP A 483 -14.74 -38.29 2.63
N GLU A 484 -15.66 -37.82 1.79
CA GLU A 484 -16.75 -38.65 1.24
C GLU A 484 -16.32 -39.65 0.14
N ASN A 485 -15.27 -39.32 -0.62
CA ASN A 485 -14.83 -40.13 -1.76
C ASN A 485 -13.53 -40.84 -1.38
N SER A 486 -13.45 -42.18 -1.42
CA SER A 486 -12.22 -42.95 -1.16
C SER A 486 -11.09 -42.75 -2.18
N THR A 487 -10.99 -41.56 -2.79
CA THR A 487 -9.87 -41.10 -3.58
C THR A 487 -8.66 -40.91 -2.69
N GLU A 488 -7.50 -41.32 -3.20
CA GLU A 488 -6.21 -41.09 -2.56
C GLU A 488 -5.93 -39.59 -2.46
N LEU A 489 -5.52 -39.15 -1.27
CA LEU A 489 -5.11 -37.79 -0.98
C LEU A 489 -3.63 -37.76 -0.60
N LYS A 490 -2.88 -36.78 -1.09
CA LYS A 490 -1.56 -36.43 -0.55
C LYS A 490 -1.74 -35.34 0.49
N TYR A 491 -0.90 -35.33 1.52
CA TYR A 491 -0.90 -34.23 2.49
C TYR A 491 0.50 -33.70 2.76
N GLN A 492 0.56 -32.44 3.16
CA GLN A 492 1.75 -31.79 3.71
C GLN A 492 1.36 -30.98 4.95
N ILE A 493 2.19 -30.99 5.99
CA ILE A 493 2.11 -30.05 7.11
C ILE A 493 3.18 -29.00 6.91
N LEU A 494 2.81 -27.73 6.98
CA LEU A 494 3.71 -26.58 6.90
C LEU A 494 3.83 -25.91 8.29
N ASN A 495 5.01 -25.39 8.61
CA ASN A 495 5.18 -24.50 9.77
C ASN A 495 4.68 -23.07 9.45
N SER A 496 4.73 -22.16 10.44
CA SER A 496 4.32 -20.75 10.28
C SER A 496 5.15 -19.98 9.24
N GLN A 497 6.35 -20.46 8.90
CA GLN A 497 7.23 -19.90 7.87
C GLN A 497 6.94 -20.47 6.46
N GLY A 498 5.92 -21.33 6.32
CA GLY A 498 5.54 -21.96 5.06
C GLY A 498 6.40 -23.16 4.64
N GLN A 499 7.35 -23.59 5.48
CA GLN A 499 8.22 -24.73 5.19
C GLN A 499 7.49 -26.04 5.43
N ALA A 500 7.60 -27.00 4.51
CA ALA A 500 7.00 -28.32 4.67
C ALA A 500 7.79 -29.19 5.65
N ILE A 501 7.17 -29.57 6.76
CA ILE A 501 7.79 -30.30 7.86
C ILE A 501 7.34 -31.77 7.96
N LEU A 502 6.17 -32.11 7.41
CA LEU A 502 5.69 -33.49 7.29
C LEU A 502 4.95 -33.66 5.96
N LYS A 503 5.04 -34.86 5.36
CA LYS A 503 4.34 -35.21 4.12
C LYS A 503 3.88 -36.67 4.15
N GLY A 504 2.79 -36.99 3.46
CA GLY A 504 2.33 -38.37 3.32
C GLY A 504 1.15 -38.55 2.38
N GLN A 505 0.56 -39.74 2.40
CA GLN A 505 -0.59 -40.14 1.58
C GLN A 505 -1.69 -40.73 2.48
N LEU A 506 -2.94 -40.51 2.10
CA LEU A 506 -4.15 -40.99 2.77
C LEU A 506 -4.97 -41.76 1.74
N SER A 507 -5.21 -43.04 1.97
CA SER A 507 -5.79 -43.96 0.98
C SER A 507 -7.23 -44.39 1.28
N SER A 508 -7.82 -43.95 2.41
CA SER A 508 -9.15 -44.38 2.86
C SER A 508 -9.92 -43.25 3.50
N SER A 509 -11.22 -43.11 3.23
CA SER A 509 -12.13 -42.02 3.65
C SER A 509 -12.07 -41.52 5.10
N LYS A 510 -11.48 -42.28 6.03
CA LYS A 510 -11.13 -41.83 7.38
C LYS A 510 -9.69 -42.22 7.71
N GLN A 511 -8.82 -41.25 7.95
CA GLN A 511 -7.43 -41.46 8.34
C GLN A 511 -7.01 -40.49 9.44
N GLN A 512 -5.83 -40.75 10.02
CA GLN A 512 -5.24 -39.93 11.06
C GLN A 512 -3.79 -39.60 10.72
N ILE A 513 -3.37 -38.40 11.07
CA ILE A 513 -1.98 -37.94 10.95
C ILE A 513 -1.44 -37.75 12.36
N GLU A 514 -0.30 -38.38 12.64
CA GLU A 514 0.41 -38.22 13.90
C GLU A 514 1.33 -36.99 13.83
N LEU A 515 1.20 -36.11 14.82
CA LEU A 515 1.94 -34.86 14.95
C LEU A 515 2.88 -34.89 16.17
N ASN A 516 3.17 -36.06 16.72
CA ASN A 516 3.96 -36.26 17.96
C ASN A 516 5.33 -35.54 17.95
N SER A 517 5.93 -35.41 16.76
CA SER A 517 7.25 -34.78 16.57
C SER A 517 7.20 -33.25 16.50
N LEU A 518 6.02 -32.65 16.45
CA LEU A 518 5.85 -31.21 16.33
C LEU A 518 5.72 -30.55 17.71
N SER A 519 6.29 -29.36 17.86
CA SER A 519 6.12 -28.51 19.04
C SER A 519 4.72 -27.89 19.09
N GLN A 520 4.35 -27.26 20.21
CA GLN A 520 3.16 -26.41 20.27
C GLN A 520 3.32 -25.22 19.31
N GLY A 521 2.26 -24.87 18.58
CA GLY A 521 2.32 -23.79 17.58
C GLY A 521 1.27 -23.90 16.48
N VAL A 522 1.33 -23.00 15.51
CA VAL A 522 0.46 -22.96 14.33
C VAL A 522 1.10 -23.74 13.18
N TYR A 523 0.29 -24.58 12.55
CA TYR A 523 0.67 -25.35 11.37
C TYR A 523 -0.42 -25.25 10.30
N PHE A 524 -0.08 -25.57 9.06
CA PHE A 524 -1.03 -25.64 7.97
C PHE A 524 -1.03 -27.03 7.35
N LEU A 525 -2.17 -27.70 7.35
CA LEU A 525 -2.39 -28.96 6.66
C LEU A 525 -2.88 -28.67 5.25
N LEU A 526 -2.04 -28.97 4.26
CA LEU A 526 -2.37 -28.95 2.85
C LEU A 526 -2.75 -30.37 2.41
N VAL A 527 -3.87 -30.53 1.72
CA VAL A 527 -4.35 -31.82 1.20
C VAL A 527 -4.63 -31.68 -0.29
N GLU A 528 -4.24 -32.66 -1.10
CA GLU A 528 -4.34 -32.69 -2.57
C GLU A 528 -4.93 -34.03 -3.02
N ASN A 529 -5.91 -34.04 -3.92
CA ASN A 529 -6.38 -35.30 -4.54
C ASN A 529 -5.66 -35.63 -5.85
N ALA A 530 -5.92 -36.81 -6.43
CA ALA A 530 -5.33 -37.24 -7.70
C ALA A 530 -5.67 -36.33 -8.91
N GLN A 531 -6.67 -35.45 -8.77
CA GLN A 531 -7.09 -34.48 -9.78
C GLN A 531 -6.44 -33.10 -9.59
N GLY A 532 -5.50 -32.96 -8.63
CA GLY A 532 -4.79 -31.70 -8.35
C GLY A 532 -5.60 -30.68 -7.54
N LEU A 533 -6.80 -31.04 -7.07
CA LEU A 533 -7.59 -30.16 -6.20
C LEU A 533 -6.96 -30.12 -4.82
N THR A 534 -6.66 -28.91 -4.33
CA THR A 534 -6.02 -28.71 -3.02
C THR A 534 -6.92 -27.99 -2.02
N GLN A 535 -6.77 -28.31 -0.74
CA GLN A 535 -7.40 -27.62 0.38
C GLN A 535 -6.37 -27.38 1.50
N SER A 536 -6.34 -26.17 2.05
CA SER A 536 -5.47 -25.80 3.18
C SER A 536 -6.29 -25.58 4.44
N ILE A 537 -5.81 -26.09 5.57
CA ILE A 537 -6.49 -26.04 6.87
C ILE A 537 -5.48 -25.65 7.95
N LYS A 538 -5.73 -24.53 8.65
CA LYS A 538 -4.94 -24.11 9.82
C LYS A 538 -5.16 -25.10 10.96
N LEU A 539 -4.08 -25.64 11.52
CA LEU A 539 -4.07 -26.50 12.71
C LEU A 539 -3.37 -25.77 13.85
N LEU A 540 -4.05 -25.66 15.00
CA LEU A 540 -3.45 -25.18 16.23
C LEU A 540 -3.01 -26.38 17.07
N LYS A 541 -1.70 -26.54 17.27
CA LYS A 541 -1.16 -27.60 18.12
C LYS A 541 -1.00 -27.12 19.57
N SER A 542 -1.71 -27.77 20.50
CA SER A 542 -1.73 -27.47 21.94
C SER A 542 -1.11 -28.55 22.82
#